data_AF-A0A267WKM1-F1
#
_entry.id   AF-A0A267WKM1-F1
#
_cell.length_a   1.000
_cell.length_b   1.000
_cell.length_c   1.000
_cell.angle_alpha   90.00
_cell.angle_beta   90.00
_cell.angle_gamma   90.00
#
_symmetry.space_group_name_H-M   'P 1'
#
loop_
_entity.id
_entity.type
_entity.pdbx_description
1 polymer ?
#
loop_
_entity_poly.entity_id
_entity_poly.type
_entity_poly.pdbx_seq_one_letter_code
_entity_poly.pdbx_strand_id
1 'polypeptide(L)'
;MLVHTYRGSDAFAVKVSDFGLAKERGSDLTSTGSSMKGSIIDPALKSFRDFKPVNDIYSIGFILNYILTGKENLVTDESRLGSIIQKCSTTNSADRYQTVRDIIEDMKKAECLVG
;
A
#
# COMPACT_ATOMS: atom_id res chain seq x y z
N MET A 1 13.84 -3.55 -10.37
CA MET A 1 13.14 -2.26 -10.45
C MET A 1 11.97 -2.42 -11.39
N LEU A 2 10.79 -1.93 -11.02
CA LEU A 2 9.61 -1.84 -11.89
C LEU A 2 9.43 -0.38 -12.31
N VAL A 3 9.15 -0.14 -13.59
CA VAL A 3 8.99 1.19 -14.15
C VAL A 3 7.70 1.23 -14.96
N HIS A 4 6.89 2.26 -14.74
CA HIS A 4 5.75 2.58 -15.58
C HIS A 4 5.89 4.01 -16.10
N THR A 5 5.66 4.20 -17.40
CA THR A 5 5.77 5.51 -18.05
C THR A 5 4.39 5.98 -18.48
N TYR A 6 3.99 7.14 -17.97
CA TYR A 6 2.79 7.84 -18.39
C TYR A 6 3.16 8.76 -19.56
N ARG A 7 2.47 8.59 -20.68
CA ARG A 7 2.67 9.40 -21.88
C ARG A 7 1.46 10.32 -22.05
N GLY A 8 1.69 11.63 -21.99
CA GLY A 8 0.70 12.71 -22.09
C GLY A 8 1.39 14.02 -22.49
N SER A 9 0.75 15.17 -22.28
CA SER A 9 1.35 16.50 -22.54
C SER A 9 2.64 16.70 -21.74
N ASP A 10 2.68 16.17 -20.51
CA ASP A 10 3.87 16.07 -19.67
C ASP A 10 4.18 14.60 -19.38
N ALA A 11 5.19 14.05 -20.05
CA ALA A 11 5.59 12.66 -19.84
C ALA A 11 6.35 12.51 -18.52
N PHE A 12 5.91 11.58 -17.67
CA PHE A 12 6.60 11.22 -16.44
C PHE A 12 6.66 9.70 -16.25
N ALA A 13 7.60 9.23 -15.44
CA ALA A 13 7.77 7.82 -15.14
C ALA A 13 7.75 7.59 -13.62
N VAL A 14 6.93 6.65 -13.19
CA VAL A 14 6.89 6.17 -11.80
C VAL A 14 7.71 4.89 -11.72
N LYS A 15 8.58 4.81 -10.72
CA LYS A 15 9.47 3.67 -10.50
C LYS A 15 9.28 3.12 -9.09
N VAL A 16 9.10 1.82 -8.99
CA VAL A 16 9.15 1.08 -7.71
C VAL A 16 10.48 0.33 -7.68
N SER A 17 11.30 0.64 -6.68
CA SER A 17 12.65 0.10 -6.51
C SER A 17 12.82 -0.55 -5.14
N ASP A 18 14.01 -1.10 -4.92
CA ASP A 18 14.40 -1.79 -3.69
C ASP A 18 13.50 -2.99 -3.32
N PHE A 19 13.70 -4.08 -4.08
CA PHE A 19 13.06 -5.36 -3.82
C PHE A 19 13.87 -6.22 -2.83
N GLY A 20 14.80 -5.64 -2.06
CA GLY A 20 15.65 -6.39 -1.13
C GLY A 20 14.89 -7.10 0.00
N LEU A 21 13.65 -6.67 0.27
CA LEU A 21 12.72 -7.29 1.21
C LEU A 21 11.52 -7.97 0.52
N ALA A 22 11.50 -8.05 -0.81
CA ALA A 22 10.40 -8.67 -1.53
C ALA A 22 10.36 -10.19 -1.26
N LYS A 23 9.17 -10.73 -1.04
CA LYS A 23 8.95 -12.16 -0.84
C LYS A 23 8.38 -12.79 -2.11
N GLU A 24 9.02 -13.85 -2.58
CA GLU A 24 8.51 -14.61 -3.73
C GLU A 24 7.24 -15.39 -3.36
N ARG A 25 6.31 -15.51 -4.32
CA ARG A 25 5.08 -16.28 -4.11
C ARG A 25 5.41 -17.76 -3.99
N GLY A 26 4.92 -18.39 -2.93
CA GLY A 26 5.17 -19.81 -2.67
C GLY A 26 6.55 -20.11 -2.07
N SER A 27 7.36 -19.09 -1.75
CA SER A 27 8.58 -19.33 -0.98
C SER A 27 8.21 -19.71 0.46
N ASP A 28 8.44 -20.96 0.82
CA ASP A 28 8.44 -21.38 2.22
C ASP A 28 9.76 -20.93 2.85
N LEU A 29 9.74 -19.74 3.46
CA LEU A 29 10.83 -19.29 4.29
C LEU A 29 10.91 -20.21 5.53
N THR A 30 11.81 -21.19 5.47
CA THR A 30 12.08 -22.15 6.55
C THR A 30 12.94 -21.55 7.66
N SER A 31 13.52 -20.36 7.46
CA SER A 31 14.27 -19.65 8.49
C SER A 31 13.31 -19.09 9.54
N THR A 32 13.28 -19.75 10.69
CA THR A 32 12.54 -19.37 11.90
C THR A 32 12.96 -18.02 12.49
N GLY A 33 13.95 -17.33 11.89
CA GLY A 33 14.55 -16.10 12.41
C GLY A 33 14.49 -14.89 11.47
N SER A 34 13.61 -14.85 10.47
CA SER A 34 13.47 -13.62 9.66
C SER A 34 12.95 -12.47 10.53
N SER A 35 13.83 -11.54 10.89
CA SER A 35 13.44 -10.32 11.58
C SER A 35 12.51 -9.48 10.71
N MET A 36 11.53 -8.84 11.36
CA MET A 36 10.70 -7.82 10.71
C MET A 36 11.60 -6.66 10.30
N LYS A 37 11.53 -6.26 9.03
CA LYS A 37 12.29 -5.14 8.45
C LYS A 37 11.36 -4.26 7.63
N GLY A 38 11.64 -2.96 7.59
CA GLY A 38 10.87 -1.97 6.83
C GLY A 38 10.49 -0.76 7.69
N SER A 39 10.18 0.36 7.04
CA SER A 39 9.82 1.61 7.73
C SER A 39 8.35 1.65 8.18
N ILE A 40 7.46 1.03 7.41
CA ILE A 40 6.03 0.96 7.71
C ILE A 40 5.69 -0.51 7.92
N ILE A 41 5.59 -0.91 9.19
CA ILE A 41 5.37 -2.29 9.59
C ILE A 41 3.88 -2.50 9.87
N ASP A 42 3.29 -3.49 9.21
CA ASP A 42 1.90 -3.87 9.45
C ASP A 42 1.74 -4.47 10.87
N PRO A 43 0.92 -3.88 11.75
CA PRO A 43 0.70 -4.40 13.10
C PRO A 43 0.03 -5.78 13.14
N ALA A 44 -0.68 -6.16 12.07
CA ALA A 44 -1.29 -7.47 11.90
C ALA A 44 -0.25 -8.56 11.56
N LEU A 45 0.95 -8.18 11.13
CA LEU A 45 2.01 -9.10 10.72
C LEU A 45 2.94 -9.41 11.90
N LYS A 46 2.86 -10.64 12.43
CA LYS A 46 3.68 -11.09 13.56
C LYS A 46 5.04 -11.64 13.16
N SER A 47 5.16 -12.13 11.93
CA SER A 47 6.39 -12.69 11.39
C SER A 47 6.44 -12.45 9.88
N PHE A 48 7.63 -12.15 9.35
CA PHE A 48 7.82 -12.01 7.91
C PHE A 48 7.49 -13.29 7.14
N ARG A 49 7.56 -14.47 7.79
CA ARG A 49 7.12 -15.73 7.19
C ARG A 49 5.64 -15.69 6.81
N ASP A 50 4.81 -15.00 7.57
CA ASP A 50 3.37 -14.93 7.35
C ASP A 50 2.98 -13.74 6.44
N PHE A 51 3.97 -13.06 5.84
CA PHE A 51 3.76 -11.94 4.94
C PHE A 51 2.94 -12.37 3.71
N LYS A 52 1.92 -11.58 3.42
CA LYS A 52 0.92 -11.72 2.36
C LYS A 52 0.69 -10.37 1.67
N PRO A 53 0.10 -10.35 0.47
CA PRO A 53 -0.21 -9.10 -0.25
C PRO A 53 -1.04 -8.08 0.55
N VAL A 54 -1.91 -8.53 1.46
CA VAL A 54 -2.71 -7.61 2.32
C VAL A 54 -1.86 -6.82 3.32
N ASN A 55 -0.63 -7.26 3.60
CA ASN A 55 0.31 -6.52 4.43
C ASN A 55 0.93 -5.34 3.65
N ASP A 56 1.11 -5.46 2.33
CA ASP A 56 1.47 -4.32 1.46
C ASP A 56 0.36 -3.27 1.41
N ILE A 57 -0.92 -3.69 1.50
CA ILE A 57 -2.06 -2.76 1.50
C ILE A 57 -1.98 -1.78 2.67
N TYR A 58 -1.51 -2.23 3.83
CA TYR A 58 -1.33 -1.37 5.00
C TYR A 58 -0.37 -0.22 4.70
N SER A 59 0.82 -0.52 4.17
CA SER A 59 1.82 0.50 3.86
C SER A 59 1.41 1.41 2.71
N ILE A 60 0.64 0.90 1.74
CA ILE A 60 0.04 1.71 0.67
C ILE A 60 -0.85 2.82 1.24
N GLY A 61 -1.60 2.57 2.32
CA GLY A 61 -2.42 3.61 2.96
C GLY A 61 -1.60 4.84 3.40
N PHE A 62 -0.45 4.60 4.02
CA PHE A 62 0.47 5.67 4.44
C PHE A 62 1.13 6.38 3.25
N ILE A 63 1.50 5.63 2.20
CA ILE A 63 2.09 6.21 0.98
C ILE A 63 1.07 7.12 0.29
N LEU A 64 -0.19 6.68 0.15
CA LEU A 64 -1.27 7.49 -0.42
C LEU A 64 -1.52 8.74 0.43
N ASN A 65 -1.57 8.60 1.74
CA ASN A 65 -1.70 9.71 2.67
C ASN A 65 -0.60 10.77 2.46
N TYR A 66 0.65 10.33 2.41
CA TYR A 66 1.78 11.22 2.23
C TYR A 66 1.76 11.92 0.87
N ILE A 67 1.47 11.19 -0.21
CA ILE A 67 1.35 11.77 -1.56
C ILE A 67 0.28 12.86 -1.62
N LEU A 68 -0.88 12.63 -0.97
CA LEU A 68 -2.02 13.54 -1.05
C LEU A 68 -1.93 14.74 -0.09
N THR A 69 -1.24 14.59 1.03
CA THR A 69 -1.29 15.58 2.13
C THR A 69 0.06 16.13 2.56
N GLY A 70 1.16 15.47 2.16
CA GLY A 70 2.52 15.75 2.64
C GLY A 70 2.77 15.35 4.10
N LYS A 71 1.83 14.64 4.76
CA LYS A 71 1.93 14.26 6.18
C LYS A 71 2.21 12.77 6.34
N GLU A 72 2.98 12.43 7.36
CA GLU A 72 3.28 11.02 7.71
C GLU A 72 2.16 10.37 8.53
N ASN A 73 1.41 11.18 9.30
CA ASN A 73 0.27 10.70 10.08
C ASN A 73 -0.96 10.55 9.19
N LEU A 74 -1.65 9.41 9.33
CA LEU A 74 -2.88 9.11 8.59
C LEU A 74 -3.95 10.17 8.86
N VAL A 75 -4.58 10.65 7.80
CA VAL A 75 -5.75 11.52 7.92
C VAL A 75 -6.95 10.77 8.49
N THR A 76 -7.72 11.50 9.31
CA THR A 76 -8.96 11.02 9.91
C THR A 76 -10.17 11.80 9.41
N ASP A 77 -10.07 12.45 8.24
CA ASP A 77 -11.21 13.15 7.66
C ASP A 77 -12.20 12.17 7.02
N GLU A 78 -13.47 12.57 7.01
CA GLU A 78 -14.58 11.79 6.45
C GLU A 78 -14.71 11.96 4.93
N SER A 79 -13.68 12.46 4.25
CA SER A 79 -13.69 12.54 2.80
C SER A 79 -13.61 11.13 2.20
N ARG A 80 -14.05 11.00 0.95
CA ARG A 80 -13.96 9.73 0.24
C ARG A 80 -12.52 9.23 0.12
N LEU A 81 -11.54 10.14 -0.05
CA LEU A 81 -10.12 9.78 -0.06
C LEU A 81 -9.64 9.36 1.33
N GLY A 82 -10.08 10.07 2.38
CA GLY A 82 -9.84 9.70 3.77
C GLY A 82 -10.34 8.28 4.09
N SER A 83 -11.56 7.94 3.67
CA SER A 83 -12.11 6.59 3.84
C SER A 83 -11.30 5.51 3.10
N ILE A 84 -10.78 5.80 1.90
CA ILE A 84 -9.91 4.86 1.16
C ILE A 84 -8.60 4.63 1.92
N ILE A 85 -7.96 5.70 2.37
CA ILE A 85 -6.71 5.65 3.16
C ILE A 85 -6.94 4.84 4.43
N GLN A 86 -7.99 5.17 5.19
CA GLN A 86 -8.34 4.48 6.42
C GLN A 86 -8.61 2.99 6.20
N LYS A 87 -9.35 2.64 5.15
CA LYS A 87 -9.63 1.25 4.80
C LYS A 87 -8.36 0.47 4.45
N CYS A 88 -7.35 1.11 3.86
CA CYS A 88 -6.06 0.46 3.63
C CYS A 88 -5.33 0.15 4.95
N SER A 89 -5.40 1.07 5.93
CA SER A 89 -4.58 1.04 7.14
C SER A 89 -5.29 0.54 8.40
N THR A 90 -6.44 -0.13 8.29
CA THR A 90 -7.14 -0.68 9.47
C THR A 90 -6.27 -1.73 10.19
N THR A 91 -6.44 -1.87 11.51
CA THR A 91 -5.66 -2.85 12.29
C THR A 91 -6.01 -4.29 11.90
N ASN A 92 -7.27 -4.56 11.58
CA ASN A 92 -7.71 -5.88 11.14
C ASN A 92 -7.53 -6.04 9.63
N SER A 93 -6.57 -6.87 9.23
CA SER A 93 -6.27 -7.10 7.80
C SER A 93 -7.45 -7.63 6.97
N ALA A 94 -8.45 -8.27 7.58
CA ALA A 94 -9.64 -8.75 6.88
C ALA A 94 -10.56 -7.60 6.41
N ASP A 95 -10.53 -6.46 7.11
CA ASP A 95 -11.37 -5.29 6.81
C ASP A 95 -10.73 -4.37 5.75
N ARG A 96 -9.49 -4.67 5.35
CA ARG A 96 -8.76 -3.92 4.33
C ARG A 96 -9.21 -4.30 2.93
N TYR A 97 -8.82 -3.49 1.96
CA TYR A 97 -8.77 -3.94 0.57
C TYR A 97 -7.90 -5.20 0.47
N GLN A 98 -8.39 -6.22 -0.23
CA GLN A 98 -7.66 -7.48 -0.40
C GLN A 98 -6.75 -7.46 -1.63
N THR A 99 -6.99 -6.54 -2.56
CA THR A 99 -6.15 -6.34 -3.74
C THR A 99 -5.87 -4.86 -4.00
N VAL A 100 -4.73 -4.58 -4.63
CA VAL A 100 -4.40 -3.23 -5.11
C VAL A 100 -5.37 -2.75 -6.20
N ARG A 101 -5.99 -3.69 -6.95
CA ARG A 101 -6.98 -3.35 -7.98
C ARG A 101 -8.20 -2.68 -7.38
N ASP A 102 -8.69 -3.20 -6.26
CA ASP A 102 -9.87 -2.63 -5.57
C ASP A 102 -9.60 -1.20 -5.09
N ILE A 103 -8.36 -0.91 -4.64
CA ILE A 103 -7.92 0.45 -4.30
C ILE A 103 -7.99 1.35 -5.54
N ILE A 104 -7.40 0.91 -6.66
CA ILE A 104 -7.39 1.69 -7.91
C ILE A 104 -8.81 1.98 -8.39
N GLU A 105 -9.72 1.01 -8.32
CA GLU A 105 -11.12 1.19 -8.71
C GLU A 105 -11.84 2.21 -7.84
N ASP A 106 -11.64 2.20 -6.53
CA ASP A 106 -12.27 3.17 -5.64
C ASP A 106 -11.64 4.57 -5.73
N MET A 107 -10.33 4.66 -5.96
CA MET A 107 -9.64 5.93 -6.24
C MET A 107 -10.20 6.60 -7.50
N LYS A 108 -10.37 5.86 -8.60
CA LYS A 108 -10.98 6.38 -9.84
C LYS A 108 -12.38 6.93 -9.60
N LYS A 109 -13.20 6.26 -8.79
CA LYS A 109 -14.55 6.73 -8.45
C LYS A 109 -14.52 7.98 -7.57
N ALA A 110 -13.47 8.18 -6.78
CA ALA A 110 -13.30 9.38 -5.97
C ALA A 110 -12.93 10.60 -6.84
N GLU A 111 -12.10 10.40 -7.87
CA GLU A 111 -11.71 11.43 -8.84
C GLU A 111 -12.90 11.90 -9.71
N CYS A 112 -13.77 10.99 -10.17
CA CYS A 112 -14.90 11.31 -11.05
C CYS A 112 -15.99 12.23 -10.43
N LEU A 113 -15.94 12.53 -9.12
CA LEU A 113 -16.91 13.41 -8.45
C LEU A 113 -16.38 14.83 -8.20
N VAL A 114 -15.12 15.09 -8.54
CA VAL A 114 -14.47 16.39 -8.39
C VAL A 114 -14.34 17.11 -9.75
N GLY A 115 -14.78 16.48 -10.84
CA GLY A 115 -14.78 17.00 -12.21
C GLY A 115 -16.14 17.48 -12.69
#